data_AF-A0A656JZI5-F1
#
_entry.id   AF-A0A656JZI5-F1
#
_cell.length_a   1.000
_cell.length_b   1.000
_cell.length_c   1.000
_cell.angle_alpha   90.00
_cell.angle_beta   90.00
_cell.angle_gamma   90.00
#
_symmetry.space_group_name_H-M   'P 1'
#
loop_
_entity.id
_entity.type
_entity.pdbx_description
1 polymer ?
#
loop_
_entity_poly.entity_id
_entity_poly.type
_entity_poly.pdbx_seq_one_letter_code
_entity_poly.pdbx_strand_id
1 'polypeptide(L)'
;AGREQTMLFSATTGGAGLREMIGKVLKDPQHLQVNSVSELASGTRHQIITADHNVHKEQVLNWLLANETYQKAIIFTNTKAMADRLYGRLVALEYKAFVLHGDKDQKDRKAAIDRLKQGGA
;
A
#
# COMPACT_ATOMS: atom_id res chain seq x y z
N ALA A 1 -0.85 -42.03 -6.83
CA ALA A 1 -1.33 -40.65 -7.07
C ALA A 1 -1.00 -39.83 -5.83
N GLY A 2 -0.23 -38.74 -5.97
CA GLY A 2 0.16 -37.89 -4.85
C GLY A 2 -1.04 -37.12 -4.32
N ARG A 3 -1.18 -37.03 -3.00
CA ARG A 3 -2.22 -36.20 -2.37
C ARG A 3 -1.84 -34.73 -2.61
N GLU A 4 -2.68 -34.00 -3.34
CA GLU A 4 -2.53 -32.55 -3.49
C GLU A 4 -2.95 -31.84 -2.19
N GLN A 5 -2.10 -30.94 -1.70
CA GLN A 5 -2.38 -30.09 -0.55
C GLN A 5 -2.45 -28.64 -1.00
N THR A 6 -3.63 -28.04 -0.84
CA THR A 6 -3.85 -26.62 -1.12
C THR A 6 -3.70 -25.82 0.16
N MET A 7 -2.89 -24.76 0.13
CA MET A 7 -2.71 -23.83 1.24
C MET A 7 -3.07 -22.41 0.79
N LEU A 8 -3.79 -21.68 1.64
CA LEU A 8 -4.19 -20.30 1.39
C LEU A 8 -3.62 -19.40 2.47
N PHE A 9 -2.99 -18.31 2.06
CA PHE A 9 -2.42 -17.30 2.94
C PHE A 9 -3.08 -15.96 2.65
N SER A 10 -3.57 -15.29 3.69
CA SER A 10 -4.16 -13.95 3.60
C SER A 10 -3.69 -13.09 4.75
N ALA A 11 -3.31 -11.84 4.45
CA ALA A 11 -2.98 -10.84 5.46
C ALA A 11 -4.21 -10.26 6.16
N THR A 12 -5.42 -10.54 5.66
CA THR A 12 -6.68 -10.07 6.25
C THR A 12 -7.66 -11.24 6.43
N THR A 13 -8.58 -11.13 7.37
CA THR A 13 -9.65 -12.14 7.54
C THR A 13 -10.67 -12.12 6.39
N GLY A 14 -10.60 -11.11 5.52
CA GLY A 14 -11.51 -10.91 4.40
C GLY A 14 -12.98 -10.73 4.81
N GLY A 15 -13.76 -10.19 3.88
CA GLY A 15 -15.21 -10.17 3.98
C GLY A 15 -15.82 -11.52 3.62
N ALA A 16 -17.16 -11.57 3.49
CA ALA A 16 -17.89 -12.77 3.10
C ALA A 16 -17.32 -13.45 1.83
N GLY A 17 -16.88 -12.67 0.84
CA GLY A 17 -16.33 -13.19 -0.42
C GLY A 17 -15.05 -14.02 -0.26
N LEU A 18 -14.16 -13.68 0.67
CA LEU A 18 -12.96 -14.51 0.91
C LEU A 18 -13.34 -15.87 1.51
N ARG A 19 -14.33 -15.88 2.41
CA ARG A 19 -14.82 -17.12 3.04
C ARG A 19 -15.48 -18.04 2.03
N GLU A 20 -16.24 -17.47 1.10
CA GLU A 20 -16.84 -18.22 -0.01
C GLU A 20 -15.76 -18.84 -0.90
N MET A 21 -14.71 -18.09 -1.23
CA MET A 21 -13.58 -18.60 -2.02
C MET A 21 -12.86 -19.74 -1.29
N ILE A 22 -12.62 -19.60 0.02
CA ILE A 22 -12.00 -20.65 0.85
C ILE A 22 -12.81 -21.96 0.76
N GLY A 23 -14.14 -21.88 0.86
CA GLY A 23 -15.01 -23.06 0.76
C GLY A 23 -15.02 -23.73 -0.62
N LYS A 24 -14.68 -23.00 -1.69
CA LYS A 24 -14.56 -23.56 -3.05
C LYS A 24 -13.21 -24.19 -3.34
N VAL A 25 -12.14 -23.71 -2.70
CA VAL A 25 -10.75 -24.03 -3.07
C VAL A 25 -10.08 -24.98 -2.08
N LEU A 26 -10.53 -25.01 -0.82
CA LEU A 26 -9.97 -25.88 0.21
C LEU A 26 -10.95 -26.99 0.61
N LYS A 27 -10.41 -28.17 0.90
CA LYS A 27 -11.15 -29.31 1.42
C LYS A 27 -10.79 -29.52 2.89
N ASP A 28 -11.78 -29.32 3.77
CA ASP A 28 -11.62 -29.42 5.23
C ASP A 28 -10.38 -28.68 5.79
N PRO A 29 -10.28 -27.35 5.59
CA PRO A 29 -9.08 -26.62 5.97
C PRO A 29 -8.97 -26.41 7.47
N GLN A 30 -7.76 -26.56 8.01
CA GLN A 30 -7.43 -25.95 9.30
C GLN A 30 -7.23 -24.45 9.13
N HIS A 31 -7.92 -23.66 9.95
CA HIS A 31 -7.84 -22.20 9.92
C HIS A 31 -6.95 -21.68 11.05
N LEU A 32 -5.77 -21.17 10.68
CA LEU A 32 -4.84 -20.54 11.62
C LEU A 32 -4.91 -19.03 11.47
N GLN A 33 -5.36 -18.35 12.52
CA GLN A 33 -5.41 -16.89 12.58
C GLN A 33 -4.55 -16.41 13.74
N VAL A 34 -3.57 -15.56 13.42
CA VAL A 34 -2.59 -15.11 14.42
C VAL A 34 -3.14 -13.94 15.24
N ASN A 35 -3.87 -12.99 14.63
CA ASN A 35 -4.40 -11.81 15.33
C ASN A 35 -5.87 -11.53 14.95
N SER A 36 -6.65 -11.02 15.91
CA SER A 36 -7.95 -10.42 15.64
C SER A 36 -7.74 -9.02 15.04
N VAL A 37 -8.50 -8.67 14.00
CA VAL A 37 -8.34 -7.43 13.19
C VAL A 37 -8.47 -6.14 14.04
N SER A 38 -8.91 -6.24 15.29
CA SER A 38 -9.07 -5.12 16.22
C SER A 38 -7.76 -4.60 16.82
N GLU A 39 -6.68 -5.37 16.81
CA GLU A 39 -5.38 -4.84 17.20
C GLU A 39 -4.75 -4.16 15.99
N LEU A 40 -5.21 -2.94 15.72
CA LEU A 40 -4.36 -1.94 15.08
C LEU A 40 -2.98 -2.08 15.71
N ALA A 41 -1.97 -2.41 14.91
CA ALA A 41 -0.63 -2.71 15.42
C ALA A 41 -0.26 -1.62 16.42
N SER A 42 0.07 -2.01 17.66
CA SER A 42 0.23 -1.07 18.79
C SER A 42 1.29 0.00 18.56
N GLY A 43 2.13 -0.17 17.52
CA GLY A 43 3.11 0.81 17.05
C GLY A 43 2.65 1.76 15.94
N THR A 44 1.40 1.69 15.46
CA THR A 44 0.91 2.52 14.35
C THR A 44 -0.05 3.59 14.83
N ARG A 45 0.30 4.86 14.59
CA ARG A 45 -0.57 6.02 14.83
C ARG A 45 -1.39 6.33 13.59
N HIS A 46 -2.71 6.41 13.73
CA HIS A 46 -3.62 6.81 12.65
C HIS A 46 -4.14 8.23 12.87
N GLN A 47 -4.26 9.00 11.79
CA GLN A 47 -4.79 10.35 11.80
C GLN A 47 -5.65 10.58 10.55
N ILE A 48 -6.65 11.44 10.69
CA ILE A 48 -7.46 11.95 9.59
C ILE A 48 -7.24 13.46 9.53
N ILE A 49 -6.79 13.94 8.37
CA ILE A 49 -6.67 15.36 8.08
C ILE A 49 -7.67 15.68 6.98
N THR A 50 -8.61 16.57 7.28
CA THR A 50 -9.63 17.00 6.33
C THR A 50 -9.06 18.04 5.38
N ALA A 51 -9.47 17.98 4.11
CA ALA A 51 -9.14 18.98 3.10
C ALA A 51 -10.38 19.25 2.23
N ASP A 52 -10.61 20.51 1.89
CA ASP A 52 -11.83 20.95 1.20
C ASP A 52 -11.87 20.52 -0.27
N HIS A 53 -10.71 20.41 -0.89
CA HIS A 53 -10.56 20.03 -2.29
C HIS A 53 -9.15 19.48 -2.57
N ASN A 54 -8.94 18.95 -3.79
CA ASN A 54 -7.67 18.30 -4.15
C ASN A 54 -6.44 19.21 -4.02
N VAL A 55 -6.56 20.50 -4.37
CA VAL A 55 -5.44 21.46 -4.19
C VAL A 55 -5.09 21.65 -2.71
N HIS A 56 -6.08 21.76 -1.81
CA HIS A 56 -5.84 21.82 -0.36
C HIS A 56 -5.18 20.52 0.12
N LYS A 57 -5.64 19.35 -0.36
CA LYS A 57 -5.01 18.06 -0.04
C LYS A 57 -3.53 17.97 -0.47
N GLU A 58 -3.19 18.52 -1.64
CA GLU A 58 -1.79 18.62 -2.10
C GLU A 58 -0.96 19.55 -1.19
N GLN A 59 -1.53 20.67 -0.75
CA GLN A 59 -0.85 21.59 0.19
C GLN A 59 -0.59 20.94 1.55
N VAL A 60 -1.58 20.22 2.09
CA VAL A 60 -1.43 19.44 3.33
C VAL A 60 -0.32 18.40 3.17
N LEU A 61 -0.29 17.66 2.06
CA LEU A 61 0.75 16.69 1.80
C LEU A 61 2.15 17.34 1.76
N ASN A 62 2.29 18.48 1.07
CA ASN A 62 3.56 19.21 1.01
C ASN A 62 3.99 19.67 2.40
N TRP A 63 3.05 20.14 3.23
CA TRP A 63 3.33 20.52 4.60
C TRP A 63 3.82 19.32 5.42
N LEU A 64 3.16 18.16 5.32
CA LEU A 64 3.58 16.94 6.01
C LEU A 64 4.99 16.51 5.58
N LEU A 65 5.28 16.51 4.28
CA LEU A 65 6.61 16.13 3.78
C LEU A 65 7.72 17.10 4.21
N ALA A 66 7.40 18.37 4.42
CA ALA A 66 8.38 19.37 4.84
C ALA A 66 8.58 19.44 6.36
N ASN A 67 7.56 19.07 7.17
CA ASN A 67 7.56 19.33 8.62
C ASN A 67 7.55 18.07 9.48
N GLU A 68 7.10 16.92 8.96
CA GLU A 68 7.11 15.67 9.71
C GLU A 68 8.42 14.91 9.55
N THR A 69 8.81 14.18 10.58
CA THR A 69 10.00 13.31 10.52
C THR A 69 9.62 11.94 9.96
N TYR A 70 10.22 11.56 8.84
CA TYR A 70 10.07 10.23 8.25
C TYR A 70 11.37 9.78 7.59
N GLN A 71 11.56 8.46 7.51
CA GLN A 71 12.67 7.88 6.73
C GLN A 71 12.27 7.69 5.26
N LYS A 72 11.06 7.15 5.04
CA LYS A 72 10.46 6.91 3.73
C LYS A 72 8.95 7.10 3.84
N ALA A 73 8.32 7.61 2.79
CA ALA A 73 6.88 7.82 2.72
C ALA A 73 6.29 7.03 1.54
N ILE A 74 5.10 6.45 1.75
CA ILE A 74 4.29 5.84 0.68
C ILE A 74 2.99 6.63 0.60
N ILE A 75 2.70 7.16 -0.59
CA ILE A 75 1.50 7.95 -0.84
C ILE A 75 0.61 7.19 -1.82
N PHE A 76 -0.58 6.81 -1.36
CA PHE A 76 -1.57 6.13 -2.18
C PHE A 76 -2.55 7.13 -2.80
N THR A 77 -2.86 6.94 -4.08
CA THR A 77 -3.87 7.71 -4.82
C THR A 77 -4.89 6.77 -5.46
N ASN A 78 -6.11 7.27 -5.69
CA ASN A 78 -7.19 6.46 -6.25
C ASN A 78 -7.00 6.12 -7.72
N THR A 79 -6.28 6.96 -8.47
CA THR A 79 -6.09 6.78 -9.93
C THR A 79 -4.64 6.92 -10.33
N LYS A 80 -4.29 6.30 -11.46
CA LYS A 80 -2.97 6.39 -12.09
C LYS A 80 -2.63 7.83 -12.48
N ALA A 81 -3.61 8.54 -13.05
CA ALA A 81 -3.47 9.96 -13.40
C ALA A 81 -3.15 10.86 -12.19
N MET A 82 -3.77 10.61 -11.03
CA MET A 82 -3.43 11.32 -9.79
C MET A 82 -2.01 10.98 -9.32
N ALA A 83 -1.58 9.73 -9.46
CA ALA A 83 -0.23 9.31 -9.09
C ALA A 83 0.83 10.03 -9.94
N ASP A 84 0.65 10.06 -11.27
CA ASP A 84 1.57 10.76 -12.18
C ASP A 84 1.57 12.28 -11.95
N ARG A 85 0.40 12.88 -11.73
CA ARG A 85 0.28 14.30 -11.39
C ARG A 85 1.06 14.63 -10.12
N LEU A 86 0.84 13.86 -9.05
CA LEU A 86 1.52 14.10 -7.77
C LEU A 86 3.02 13.87 -7.89
N TYR A 87 3.44 12.83 -8.61
CA TYR A 87 4.85 12.56 -8.89
C TYR A 87 5.54 13.75 -9.56
N GLY A 88 4.94 14.31 -10.62
CA GLY A 88 5.50 15.48 -11.31
C GLY A 88 5.66 16.68 -10.38
N ARG A 89 4.69 16.91 -9.48
CA ARG A 89 4.76 17.97 -8.46
C ARG A 89 5.87 17.75 -7.45
N LEU A 90 6.00 16.53 -6.93
CA LEU A 90 7.03 16.18 -5.95
C LEU A 90 8.44 16.30 -6.54
N VAL A 91 8.65 15.85 -7.78
CA VAL A 91 9.93 16.01 -8.47
C VAL A 91 10.25 17.48 -8.73
N ALA A 92 9.25 18.31 -9.08
CA ALA A 92 9.44 19.74 -9.24
C ALA A 92 9.79 20.48 -7.93
N LEU A 93 9.44 19.88 -6.78
CA LEU A 93 9.84 20.32 -5.44
C LEU A 93 11.12 19.60 -4.95
N GLU A 94 11.86 18.97 -5.86
CA GLU A 94 13.14 18.29 -5.61
C GLU A 94 13.07 17.07 -4.68
N TYR A 95 11.88 16.51 -4.43
CA TYR A 95 11.76 15.24 -3.72
C TYR A 95 12.26 14.08 -4.60
N LYS A 96 13.07 13.20 -4.01
CA LYS A 96 13.43 11.89 -4.58
C LYS A 96 12.22 10.95 -4.56
N ALA A 97 11.31 11.11 -5.52
CA ALA A 97 10.08 10.33 -5.62
C ALA A 97 10.13 9.28 -6.74
N PHE A 98 9.27 8.26 -6.64
CA PHE A 98 8.97 7.30 -7.69
C PHE A 98 7.47 7.07 -7.75
N VAL A 99 6.96 6.77 -8.94
CA VAL A 99 5.54 6.46 -9.15
C VAL A 99 5.38 5.01 -9.58
N LEU A 100 4.39 4.33 -9.00
CA LEU A 100 4.08 2.93 -9.29
C LEU A 100 2.58 2.75 -9.51
N HIS A 101 2.20 2.27 -10.69
CA HIS A 101 0.83 1.91 -11.04
C HIS A 101 0.82 0.90 -12.20
N GLY A 102 -0.35 0.37 -12.55
CA GLY A 102 -0.50 -0.72 -13.53
C GLY A 102 0.05 -0.46 -14.93
N ASP A 103 0.10 0.80 -15.38
CA ASP A 103 0.64 1.16 -16.70
C ASP A 103 2.17 1.38 -16.73
N LYS A 104 2.86 1.21 -15.60
CA LYS A 104 4.34 1.22 -15.59
C LYS A 104 4.86 -0.16 -15.94
N ASP A 105 5.92 -0.21 -16.74
CA ASP A 105 6.55 -1.46 -17.12
C ASP A 105 7.13 -2.19 -15.89
N GLN A 106 7.24 -3.52 -15.98
CA GLN A 106 7.75 -4.33 -14.87
C GLN A 106 9.15 -3.91 -14.40
N LYS A 107 9.97 -3.42 -15.33
CA LYS A 107 11.30 -2.88 -15.04
C LYS A 107 11.21 -1.65 -14.11
N ASP A 108 10.31 -0.72 -14.42
CA ASP A 108 10.12 0.50 -13.64
C ASP A 108 9.52 0.18 -12.26
N ARG A 109 8.57 -0.76 -12.21
CA ARG A 109 7.99 -1.25 -10.95
C ARG A 109 9.07 -1.85 -10.04
N LYS A 110 9.95 -2.69 -10.60
CA LYS A 110 11.06 -3.29 -9.86
C LYS A 110 12.03 -2.23 -9.36
N ALA A 111 12.43 -1.28 -10.21
CA ALA A 111 13.32 -0.19 -9.83
C ALA A 111 12.76 0.66 -8.68
N ALA A 112 11.46 0.99 -8.72
CA ALA A 112 10.79 1.73 -7.64
C ALA A 112 10.81 0.96 -6.31
N ILE A 113 10.53 -0.36 -6.35
CA ILE A 113 10.57 -1.22 -5.15
C ILE A 113 12.00 -1.35 -4.61
N ASP A 114 12.98 -1.57 -5.49
CA ASP A 114 14.38 -1.73 -5.10
C ASP A 114 14.92 -0.45 -4.45
N ARG A 115 14.57 0.72 -4.98
CA ARG A 115 14.90 2.03 -4.37
C ARG A 115 14.21 2.24 -3.02
N LEU A 116 12.93 1.85 -2.90
CA LEU A 116 12.24 1.87 -1.61
C LEU A 116 12.92 0.96 -0.59
N LYS A 117 13.45 -0.19 -0.99
CA LYS A 117 14.18 -1.11 -0.09
C LYS A 117 15.55 -0.57 0.29
N GLN A 118 16.35 -0.13 -0.68
CA GLN A 118 17.79 0.14 -0.50
C GLN A 118 18.12 1.41 0.29
N GLY A 119 17.13 2.20 0.73
CA GLY A 119 17.41 3.40 1.53
C GLY A 119 18.11 4.43 0.67
N GLY A 120 17.34 5.04 -0.24
CA GLY A 120 17.84 5.86 -1.35
C GLY A 120 19.09 6.67 -1.02
N ALA A 121 20.21 6.24 -1.58
CA ALA A 121 21.39 7.09 -1.73
C ALA A 121 21.07 8.33 -2.60
#